data_AF-A0A3S0F8W7-F1
#
_entry.id   AF-A0A3S0F8W7-F1
#
_cell.length_a   1.000
_cell.length_b   1.000
_cell.length_c   1.000
_cell.angle_alpha   90.00
_cell.angle_beta   90.00
_cell.angle_gamma   90.00
#
_symmetry.space_group_name_H-M   'P 1'
#
loop_
_entity.id
_entity.type
_entity.pdbx_description
1 polymer ?
#
loop_
_entity_poly.entity_id
_entity_poly.type
_entity_poly.pdbx_seq_one_letter_code
_entity_poly.pdbx_strand_id
1 'polypeptide(L)'
;MSENNFKDQEYLSLTDCWRIGVGTNKELVYCPTTQATHVLSSNTVRLLRECTETQTLDLHAARLCERFNIPLKRFPEMRQQLNEFVNGKLLVSKTDLLTMITEHSSPQSPLPKIASLAVPTRNRPQVFRRCLDSYAECAKLYDRNDLTLLAMDQSDTSDLQQENQQAIESVRKNHGIKCLYSTARNAEILARDISSISGVAPDVVNFALINDDNMPQAHGLSRNFLLLSTVGDLTVQVDDDTICSVLPCREFSFDLTLTSQYAPQQFWFLSKSETETFGDAFTREDFFALHEQLLGRSVASCVNERCSDDRLETSSINFEQISSEFFHRLTKPGGRVAITSLGVGGEAGMEGSSYFLTADRKSRARMMKSESDYRFTLNSNQILRSVTSETISSGSVITGHNQGFDNRNFLPPYFPLWRGEDMAFGELLGQSDEGAFNGYMPWHLLHKPFIPRNYSAEHLRLRASRLSFGAIMEALLQSLKNERRRTPKQSIEAIGRSLLDWGKAPLAEFEEMLTLQLLNRVSIQLLRLETELKQNNKTPAYWAADIEMCMNALRQTVVKKTYIVGRDLEDYYGLDTARKTQQKLVRRFGELLISWSAIRDAAIALRKNMQEREV
;
A
#
# COMPACT_ATOMS: atom_id res chain seq x y z
N MET A 1 -22.96 36.15 6.31
CA MET A 1 -23.63 34.99 5.69
C MET A 1 -24.83 34.66 6.55
N SER A 2 -26.04 34.69 5.99
CA SER A 2 -27.30 34.47 6.74
C SER A 2 -27.43 33.01 7.19
N GLU A 3 -27.99 32.79 8.38
CA GLU A 3 -28.15 31.47 9.06
C GLU A 3 -28.85 30.39 8.24
N ASN A 4 -29.55 30.74 7.15
CA ASN A 4 -30.23 29.78 6.27
C ASN A 4 -29.32 29.00 5.30
N ASN A 5 -28.02 29.34 5.16
CA ASN A 5 -27.17 28.71 4.14
C ASN A 5 -26.56 27.35 4.57
N PHE A 6 -26.73 26.93 5.82
CA PHE A 6 -26.04 25.77 6.41
C PHE A 6 -26.88 24.48 6.45
N LYS A 7 -28.15 24.51 6.04
CA LYS A 7 -29.11 23.45 6.40
C LYS A 7 -28.91 22.14 5.64
N ASP A 8 -28.43 22.22 4.40
CA ASP A 8 -28.29 21.05 3.51
C ASP A 8 -26.84 20.76 3.08
N GLN A 9 -25.86 21.48 3.64
CA GLN A 9 -24.45 21.31 3.30
C GLN A 9 -23.77 20.30 4.24
N GLU A 10 -22.90 19.47 3.66
CA GLU A 10 -22.11 18.48 4.39
C GLU A 10 -20.73 19.03 4.76
N TYR A 11 -20.27 18.70 5.97
CA TYR A 11 -19.04 19.17 6.58
C TYR A 11 -18.22 18.01 7.14
N LEU A 12 -16.92 18.23 7.32
CA LEU A 12 -16.03 17.36 8.08
C LEU A 12 -14.82 18.12 8.65
N SER A 13 -14.20 17.55 9.68
CA SER A 13 -12.88 17.90 10.18
C SER A 13 -11.82 17.03 9.51
N LEU A 14 -10.72 17.65 9.09
CA LEU A 14 -9.53 16.94 8.63
C LEU A 14 -8.85 16.24 9.82
N THR A 15 -8.21 15.09 9.56
CA THR A 15 -7.70 14.20 10.62
C THR A 15 -6.39 14.66 11.27
N ASP A 16 -5.66 15.58 10.64
CA ASP A 16 -4.29 15.97 10.97
C ASP A 16 -4.16 17.42 11.47
N CYS A 17 -5.23 18.03 11.98
CA CYS A 17 -5.13 19.34 12.65
C CYS A 17 -4.07 19.27 13.76
N TRP A 18 -3.09 20.19 13.71
CA TRP A 18 -1.99 20.28 14.67
C TRP A 18 -2.53 20.73 16.01
N ARG A 19 -2.00 20.14 17.09
CA ARG A 19 -2.46 20.39 18.45
C ARG A 19 -1.28 20.61 19.38
N ILE A 20 -1.29 21.72 20.08
CA ILE A 20 -0.26 22.09 21.04
C ILE A 20 -0.95 22.49 22.34
N GLY A 21 -0.60 21.85 23.46
CA GLY A 21 -1.12 22.26 24.76
C GLY A 21 -0.63 23.66 25.12
N VAL A 22 -1.54 24.57 25.49
CA VAL A 22 -1.23 25.98 25.81
C VAL A 22 -1.68 26.38 27.21
N GLY A 23 -1.65 25.42 28.14
CA GLY A 23 -2.05 25.58 29.54
C GLY A 23 -3.08 24.54 29.97
N THR A 24 -3.68 24.75 31.14
CA THR A 24 -4.64 23.79 31.72
C THR A 24 -5.91 23.71 30.88
N ASN A 25 -6.21 22.51 30.36
CA ASN A 25 -7.43 22.19 29.60
C ASN A 25 -7.64 23.03 28.33
N LYS A 26 -6.55 23.54 27.73
CA LYS A 26 -6.57 24.31 26.48
C LYS A 26 -5.56 23.76 25.49
N GLU A 27 -6.00 23.67 24.24
CA GLU A 27 -5.18 23.24 23.10
C GLU A 27 -5.27 24.33 22.01
N LEU A 28 -4.10 24.73 21.50
CA LEU A 28 -3.98 25.45 20.25
C LEU A 28 -4.21 24.44 19.12
N VAL A 29 -5.21 24.69 18.28
CA VAL A 29 -5.55 23.89 17.11
C VAL A 29 -5.21 24.70 15.86
N TYR A 30 -4.41 24.10 14.98
CA TYR A 30 -4.08 24.66 13.67
C TYR A 30 -4.50 23.68 12.57
N CYS A 31 -5.32 24.14 11.62
CA CYS A 31 -5.72 23.38 10.44
C CYS A 31 -4.84 23.79 9.25
N PRO A 32 -3.93 22.94 8.75
CA PRO A 32 -3.02 23.32 7.66
C PRO A 32 -3.75 23.72 6.36
N THR A 33 -4.84 23.03 6.00
CA THR A 33 -5.58 23.32 4.76
C THR A 33 -6.26 24.67 4.79
N THR A 34 -6.91 25.04 5.89
CA THR A 34 -7.63 26.32 6.00
C THR A 34 -6.79 27.44 6.60
N GLN A 35 -5.59 27.10 7.11
CA GLN A 35 -4.68 27.95 7.89
C GLN A 35 -5.33 28.54 9.15
N ALA A 36 -6.47 27.99 9.58
CA ALA A 36 -7.19 28.46 10.75
C ALA A 36 -6.44 28.09 12.03
N THR A 37 -6.33 29.04 12.95
CA THR A 37 -5.65 28.87 14.24
C THR A 37 -6.59 29.30 15.37
N HIS A 38 -6.85 28.40 16.32
CA HIS A 38 -7.78 28.64 17.43
C HIS A 38 -7.25 28.08 18.74
N VAL A 39 -7.57 28.73 19.87
CA VAL A 39 -7.35 28.15 21.20
C VAL A 39 -8.69 27.61 21.70
N LEU A 40 -8.78 26.29 21.85
CA LEU A 40 -10.01 25.59 22.23
C LEU A 40 -9.82 24.85 23.55
N SER A 41 -10.93 24.52 24.23
CA SER A 41 -10.87 23.61 25.38
C SER A 41 -10.57 22.18 24.91
N SER A 42 -9.91 21.35 25.72
CA SER A 42 -9.66 19.95 25.35
C SER A 42 -10.94 19.15 25.10
N ASN A 43 -12.04 19.50 25.77
CA ASN A 43 -13.36 18.91 25.50
C ASN A 43 -13.86 19.30 24.10
N THR A 44 -13.74 20.58 23.73
CA THR A 44 -14.12 21.08 22.40
C THR A 44 -13.29 20.42 21.30
N VAL A 45 -11.97 20.26 21.51
CA VAL A 45 -11.10 19.53 20.58
C VAL A 45 -11.52 18.07 20.44
N ARG A 46 -11.92 17.42 21.54
CA ARG A 46 -12.43 16.05 21.50
C ARG A 46 -13.70 15.93 20.65
N LEU A 47 -14.60 16.91 20.67
CA LEU A 47 -15.78 16.92 19.80
C LEU A 47 -15.39 17.08 18.32
N LEU A 48 -14.49 18.03 18.01
CA LEU A 48 -14.00 18.26 16.65
C LEU A 48 -13.40 16.98 16.03
N ARG A 49 -12.62 16.23 16.82
CA ARG A 49 -11.99 14.97 16.40
C ARG A 49 -12.96 13.86 16.04
N GLU A 50 -14.21 13.96 16.48
CA GLU A 50 -15.25 12.99 16.14
C GLU A 50 -16.08 13.42 14.92
N CYS A 51 -15.72 14.51 14.24
CA CYS A 51 -16.43 15.04 13.07
C CYS A 51 -15.71 14.72 11.75
N THR A 52 -15.10 13.54 11.60
CA THR A 52 -14.24 13.19 10.44
C THR A 52 -14.96 12.56 9.25
N GLU A 53 -16.28 12.36 9.36
CA GLU A 53 -17.12 11.83 8.28
C GLU A 53 -17.85 12.99 7.60
N THR A 54 -18.13 12.88 6.32
CA THR A 54 -18.87 13.91 5.58
C THR A 54 -20.36 13.83 5.95
N GLN A 55 -20.87 14.79 6.73
CA GLN A 55 -22.26 14.79 7.19
C GLN A 55 -22.81 16.21 7.36
N THR A 56 -24.13 16.36 7.38
CA THR A 56 -24.74 17.60 7.84
C THR A 56 -24.44 17.84 9.32
N LEU A 57 -24.46 19.11 9.72
CA LEU A 57 -24.20 19.49 11.11
C LEU A 57 -25.26 18.94 12.09
N ASP A 58 -26.48 18.66 11.64
CA ASP A 58 -27.52 18.01 12.45
C ASP A 58 -27.18 16.53 12.72
N LEU A 59 -26.70 15.81 11.71
CA LEU A 59 -26.25 14.43 11.86
C LEU A 59 -25.01 14.33 12.76
N HIS A 60 -24.06 15.24 12.60
CA HIS A 60 -22.94 15.37 13.53
C HIS A 60 -23.41 15.63 14.97
N ALA A 61 -24.33 16.56 15.18
CA ALA A 61 -24.85 16.86 16.51
C ALA A 61 -25.52 15.63 17.15
N ALA A 62 -26.35 14.90 16.39
CA ALA A 62 -27.01 13.69 16.85
C ALA A 62 -25.99 12.62 17.27
N ARG A 63 -25.00 12.34 16.42
CA ARG A 63 -23.95 11.35 16.69
C ARG A 63 -23.10 11.72 17.90
N LEU A 64 -22.72 12.99 18.04
CA LEU A 64 -21.95 13.46 19.19
C LEU A 64 -22.76 13.35 20.48
N CYS A 65 -24.05 13.68 20.44
CA CYS A 65 -24.93 13.52 21.58
C CYS A 65 -25.03 12.06 22.04
N GLU A 66 -25.22 11.13 21.10
CA GLU A 66 -25.23 9.69 21.39
C GLU A 66 -23.88 9.22 21.94
N ARG A 67 -22.78 9.49 21.22
CA ARG A 67 -21.44 8.98 21.57
C ARG A 67 -20.93 9.46 22.91
N PHE A 68 -21.25 10.69 23.30
CA PHE A 68 -20.82 11.29 24.56
C PHE A 68 -21.90 11.23 25.66
N ASN A 69 -23.00 10.52 25.43
CA ASN A 69 -24.15 10.45 26.35
C ASN A 69 -24.64 11.85 26.78
N ILE A 70 -24.65 12.81 25.86
CA ILE A 70 -25.12 14.17 26.10
C ILE A 70 -26.64 14.18 25.89
N PRO A 71 -27.44 14.65 26.88
CA PRO A 71 -28.90 14.66 26.76
C PRO A 71 -29.41 15.40 25.53
N LEU A 72 -30.42 14.86 24.84
CA LEU A 72 -31.00 15.44 23.61
C LEU A 72 -31.46 16.90 23.77
N LYS A 73 -31.84 17.33 24.98
CA LYS A 73 -32.16 18.75 25.26
C LYS A 73 -31.01 19.72 24.97
N ARG A 74 -29.77 19.23 24.91
CA ARG A 74 -28.55 20.01 24.57
C ARG A 74 -28.19 19.91 23.09
N PHE A 75 -29.02 19.28 22.26
CA PHE A 75 -28.84 19.22 20.81
C PHE A 75 -28.66 20.63 20.20
N PRO A 76 -29.44 21.68 20.55
CA PRO A 76 -29.24 23.02 20.02
C PRO A 76 -27.86 23.61 20.37
N GLU A 77 -27.37 23.39 21.60
CA GLU A 77 -26.03 23.84 22.02
C GLU A 77 -24.93 23.13 21.22
N MET A 78 -25.07 21.81 21.02
CA MET A 78 -24.14 21.04 20.19
C MET A 78 -24.13 21.54 18.75
N ARG A 79 -25.32 21.80 18.20
CA ARG A 79 -25.49 22.32 16.84
C ARG A 79 -24.85 23.70 16.67
N GLN A 80 -24.98 24.57 17.68
CA GLN A 80 -24.31 25.87 17.72
C GLN A 80 -22.78 25.73 17.80
N GLN A 81 -22.27 24.83 18.64
CA GLN A 81 -20.83 24.56 18.74
C GLN A 81 -20.23 24.09 17.41
N LEU A 82 -20.95 23.25 16.66
CA LEU A 82 -20.54 22.82 15.32
C LEU A 82 -20.57 23.98 14.31
N ASN A 83 -21.54 24.89 14.42
CA ASN A 83 -21.59 26.09 13.60
C ASN A 83 -20.40 27.02 13.88
N GLU A 84 -19.96 27.12 15.13
CA GLU A 84 -18.72 27.83 15.50
C GLU A 84 -17.49 27.21 14.85
N PHE A 85 -17.41 25.87 14.74
CA PHE A 85 -16.32 25.22 14.01
C PHE A 85 -16.33 25.53 12.52
N VAL A 86 -17.51 25.62 11.90
CA VAL A 86 -17.63 26.02 10.49
C VAL A 86 -17.18 27.47 10.30
N ASN A 87 -17.68 28.39 11.12
CA ASN A 87 -17.27 29.81 11.08
C ASN A 87 -15.77 29.98 11.37
N GLY A 88 -15.22 29.12 12.24
CA GLY A 88 -13.80 29.05 12.53
C GLY A 88 -12.96 28.33 11.47
N LYS A 89 -13.56 27.80 10.38
CA LYS A 89 -12.89 27.01 9.34
C LYS A 89 -12.16 25.76 9.87
N LEU A 90 -12.67 25.19 10.95
CA LEU A 90 -12.22 23.92 11.53
C LEU A 90 -13.05 22.74 11.02
N LEU A 91 -14.32 22.99 10.68
CA LEU A 91 -15.12 22.13 9.83
C LEU A 91 -15.14 22.74 8.42
N VAL A 92 -14.77 21.95 7.42
CA VAL A 92 -14.70 22.35 6.02
C VAL A 92 -15.85 21.73 5.27
N SER A 93 -16.47 22.46 4.35
CA SER A 93 -17.57 21.92 3.57
C SER A 93 -17.08 20.99 2.48
N LYS A 94 -17.88 19.98 2.13
CA LYS A 94 -17.62 19.08 1.00
C LYS A 94 -17.38 19.85 -0.31
N THR A 95 -18.18 20.88 -0.55
CA THR A 95 -18.08 21.73 -1.74
C THR A 95 -16.74 22.47 -1.83
N ASP A 96 -16.25 23.00 -0.71
CA ASP A 96 -14.96 23.68 -0.68
C ASP A 96 -13.82 22.70 -0.99
N LEU A 97 -13.88 21.48 -0.43
CA LEU A 97 -12.88 20.44 -0.70
C LEU A 97 -12.88 19.99 -2.17
N LEU A 98 -14.07 19.82 -2.77
CA LEU A 98 -14.20 19.53 -4.20
C LEU A 98 -13.65 20.66 -5.06
N THR A 99 -13.86 21.91 -4.66
CA THR A 99 -13.31 23.08 -5.35
C THR A 99 -11.78 23.05 -5.30
N MET A 100 -11.18 22.80 -4.12
CA MET A 100 -9.71 22.68 -3.99
C MET A 100 -9.12 21.60 -4.90
N ILE A 101 -9.82 20.48 -5.10
CA ILE A 101 -9.38 19.41 -6.01
C ILE A 101 -9.48 19.87 -7.46
N THR A 102 -10.64 20.41 -7.85
CA THR A 102 -10.95 20.72 -9.25
C THR A 102 -10.24 21.98 -9.76
N GLU A 103 -9.82 22.90 -8.89
CA GLU A 103 -8.92 24.03 -9.24
C GLU A 103 -7.58 23.58 -9.84
N HIS A 104 -7.15 22.36 -9.54
CA HIS A 104 -5.90 21.78 -10.05
C HIS A 104 -6.11 20.90 -11.28
N SER A 105 -7.32 20.92 -11.87
CA SER A 105 -7.63 20.19 -13.09
C SER A 105 -6.79 20.71 -14.25
N SER A 106 -6.06 19.81 -14.90
CA SER A 106 -5.50 20.06 -16.22
C SER A 106 -6.23 19.18 -17.24
N PRO A 107 -6.48 19.67 -18.48
CA PRO A 107 -7.00 18.84 -19.55
C PRO A 107 -6.10 17.61 -19.72
N GLN A 108 -6.67 16.42 -19.53
CA GLN A 108 -5.92 15.18 -19.64
C GLN A 108 -6.19 14.56 -21.00
N SER A 109 -5.14 14.41 -21.81
CA SER A 109 -5.21 13.61 -23.03
C SER A 109 -5.63 12.17 -22.69
N PRO A 110 -6.32 11.46 -23.60
CA PRO A 110 -6.63 10.06 -23.43
C PRO A 110 -5.37 9.29 -23.00
N LEU A 111 -5.47 8.58 -21.88
CA LEU A 111 -4.36 7.78 -21.40
C LEU A 111 -4.15 6.58 -22.33
N PRO A 112 -2.89 6.15 -22.53
CA PRO A 112 -2.63 4.89 -23.19
C PRO A 112 -3.22 3.75 -22.35
N LYS A 113 -3.52 2.63 -23.00
CA LYS A 113 -3.85 1.38 -22.32
C LYS A 113 -2.60 0.77 -21.69
N ILE A 114 -2.79 -0.17 -20.76
CA ILE A 114 -1.72 -1.01 -20.21
C ILE A 114 -1.08 -1.79 -21.37
N ALA A 115 0.23 -1.59 -21.53
CA ALA A 115 1.01 -2.17 -22.62
C ALA A 115 1.59 -3.54 -22.26
N SER A 116 1.79 -3.81 -20.97
CA SER A 116 2.43 -5.05 -20.52
C SER A 116 1.86 -5.65 -19.24
N LEU A 117 1.84 -6.98 -19.21
CA LEU A 117 1.68 -7.80 -18.02
C LEU A 117 3.04 -8.39 -17.67
N ALA A 118 3.49 -8.19 -16.44
CA ALA A 118 4.80 -8.60 -15.97
C ALA A 118 4.67 -9.59 -14.80
N VAL A 119 5.35 -10.74 -14.90
CA VAL A 119 5.21 -11.86 -13.95
C VAL A 119 6.60 -12.32 -13.49
N PRO A 120 6.99 -12.06 -12.23
CA PRO A 120 8.14 -12.71 -11.63
C PRO A 120 7.79 -14.15 -11.26
N THR A 121 8.71 -15.09 -11.49
CA THR A 121 8.55 -16.50 -11.08
C THR A 121 9.88 -17.10 -10.60
N ARG A 122 9.78 -18.13 -9.75
CA ARG A 122 10.93 -18.92 -9.29
C ARG A 122 10.46 -20.29 -8.78
N ASN A 123 11.00 -21.35 -9.37
CA ASN A 123 10.83 -22.75 -8.96
C ASN A 123 9.36 -23.23 -8.90
N ARG A 124 8.47 -22.70 -9.75
CA ARG A 124 7.03 -23.04 -9.74
C ARG A 124 6.38 -23.18 -11.12
N PRO A 125 6.89 -24.03 -12.05
CA PRO A 125 6.41 -24.05 -13.43
C PRO A 125 4.91 -24.30 -13.61
N GLN A 126 4.32 -25.17 -12.78
CA GLN A 126 2.88 -25.47 -12.86
C GLN A 126 2.00 -24.27 -12.47
N VAL A 127 2.41 -23.55 -11.44
CA VAL A 127 1.69 -22.37 -10.94
C VAL A 127 1.82 -21.23 -11.94
N PHE A 128 3.05 -21.01 -12.41
CA PHE A 128 3.38 -20.03 -13.41
C PHE A 128 2.58 -20.24 -14.70
N ARG A 129 2.55 -21.47 -15.23
CA ARG A 129 1.75 -21.80 -16.42
C ARG A 129 0.28 -21.45 -16.24
N ARG A 130 -0.31 -21.84 -15.10
CA ARG A 130 -1.72 -21.54 -14.79
C ARG A 130 -1.99 -20.03 -14.73
N CYS A 131 -1.07 -19.27 -14.14
CA CYS A 131 -1.15 -17.81 -14.13
C CYS A 131 -1.15 -17.27 -15.56
N LEU A 132 -0.13 -17.60 -16.35
CA LEU A 132 0.02 -17.13 -17.73
C LEU A 132 -1.20 -17.46 -18.61
N ASP A 133 -1.66 -18.71 -18.60
CA ASP A 133 -2.82 -19.15 -19.38
C ASP A 133 -4.06 -18.31 -19.01
N SER A 134 -4.30 -18.08 -17.71
CA SER A 134 -5.47 -17.31 -17.27
C SER A 134 -5.45 -15.85 -17.74
N TYR A 135 -4.30 -15.19 -17.69
CA TYR A 135 -4.17 -13.81 -18.17
C TYR A 135 -4.20 -13.71 -19.69
N ALA A 136 -3.61 -14.69 -20.39
CA ALA A 136 -3.66 -14.76 -21.85
C ALA A 136 -5.08 -14.98 -22.37
N GLU A 137 -5.87 -15.80 -21.68
CA GLU A 137 -7.29 -15.96 -21.95
C GLU A 137 -8.09 -14.67 -21.73
N CYS A 138 -7.86 -13.96 -20.62
CA CYS A 138 -8.47 -12.66 -20.38
C CYS A 138 -8.11 -11.65 -21.47
N ALA A 139 -6.83 -11.52 -21.81
CA ALA A 139 -6.36 -10.61 -22.85
C ALA A 139 -7.03 -10.90 -24.21
N LYS A 140 -7.17 -12.18 -24.57
CA LYS A 140 -7.87 -12.58 -25.81
C LYS A 140 -9.38 -12.30 -25.75
N LEU A 141 -10.02 -12.52 -24.60
CA LEU A 141 -11.45 -12.30 -24.42
C LEU A 141 -11.84 -10.83 -24.58
N TYR A 142 -10.94 -9.91 -24.21
CA TYR A 142 -11.17 -8.46 -24.23
C TYR A 142 -10.33 -7.71 -25.28
N ASP A 143 -9.92 -8.40 -26.35
CA ASP A 143 -9.21 -7.83 -27.51
C ASP A 143 -7.96 -7.01 -27.14
N ARG A 144 -7.20 -7.44 -26.13
CA ARG A 144 -5.93 -6.84 -25.70
C ARG A 144 -4.76 -7.31 -26.58
N ASN A 145 -4.90 -7.17 -27.89
CA ASN A 145 -3.97 -7.73 -28.88
C ASN A 145 -2.56 -7.12 -28.84
N ASP A 146 -2.44 -5.88 -28.37
CA ASP A 146 -1.16 -5.16 -28.26
C ASP A 146 -0.43 -5.42 -26.91
N LEU A 147 -1.03 -6.22 -26.03
CA LEU A 147 -0.44 -6.54 -24.72
C LEU A 147 0.79 -7.42 -24.89
N THR A 148 1.89 -7.05 -24.23
CA THR A 148 3.08 -7.89 -24.11
C THR A 148 3.14 -8.56 -22.75
N LEU A 149 3.25 -9.88 -22.72
CA LEU A 149 3.55 -10.63 -21.51
C LEU A 149 5.07 -10.68 -21.29
N LEU A 150 5.52 -10.26 -20.12
CA LEU A 150 6.92 -10.25 -19.70
C LEU A 150 7.10 -11.17 -18.50
N ALA A 151 7.98 -12.16 -18.61
CA ALA A 151 8.32 -13.04 -17.49
C ALA A 151 9.78 -12.85 -17.08
N MET A 152 10.02 -12.77 -15.77
CA MET A 152 11.35 -12.80 -15.19
C MET A 152 11.49 -14.04 -14.30
N ASP A 153 12.23 -15.03 -14.79
CA ASP A 153 12.47 -16.29 -14.11
C ASP A 153 13.80 -16.27 -13.33
N GLN A 154 13.71 -16.55 -12.04
CA GLN A 154 14.84 -16.76 -11.13
C GLN A 154 14.95 -18.20 -10.63
N SER A 155 14.41 -19.17 -11.36
CA SER A 155 14.48 -20.59 -11.03
C SER A 155 15.91 -21.09 -10.94
N ASP A 156 16.17 -21.95 -9.96
CA ASP A 156 17.52 -22.34 -9.54
C ASP A 156 18.19 -23.36 -10.47
N THR A 157 17.40 -24.09 -11.26
CA THR A 157 17.88 -25.17 -12.14
C THR A 157 17.49 -24.95 -13.60
N SER A 158 18.31 -25.47 -14.52
CA SER A 158 18.02 -25.44 -15.96
C SER A 158 16.72 -26.14 -16.32
N ASP A 159 16.39 -27.22 -15.62
CA ASP A 159 15.19 -28.03 -15.91
C ASP A 159 13.92 -27.22 -15.59
N LEU A 160 13.90 -26.54 -14.43
CA LEU A 160 12.79 -25.66 -14.06
C LEU A 160 12.66 -24.46 -15.01
N GLN A 161 13.78 -23.89 -15.44
CA GLN A 161 13.78 -22.83 -16.46
C GLN A 161 13.27 -23.32 -17.82
N GLN A 162 13.59 -24.56 -18.20
CA GLN A 162 13.10 -25.17 -19.43
C GLN A 162 11.59 -25.40 -19.36
N GLU A 163 11.07 -25.88 -18.24
CA GLU A 163 9.62 -26.04 -18.03
C GLU A 163 8.90 -24.68 -18.09
N ASN A 164 9.45 -23.63 -17.47
CA ASN A 164 8.90 -22.28 -17.54
C ASN A 164 8.92 -21.71 -18.97
N GLN A 165 10.01 -21.93 -19.70
CA GLN A 165 10.11 -21.53 -21.10
C GLN A 165 9.06 -22.24 -21.97
N GLN A 166 8.84 -23.54 -21.76
CA GLN A 166 7.80 -24.31 -22.46
C GLN A 166 6.40 -23.78 -22.14
N ALA A 167 6.14 -23.35 -20.91
CA ALA A 167 4.88 -22.72 -20.54
C ALA A 167 4.64 -21.42 -21.32
N ILE A 168 5.65 -20.55 -21.44
CA ILE A 168 5.58 -19.33 -22.24
C ILE A 168 5.36 -19.63 -23.72
N GLU A 169 6.08 -20.60 -24.29
CA GLU A 169 5.92 -21.00 -25.68
C GLU A 169 4.52 -21.57 -25.98
N SER A 170 3.97 -22.34 -25.04
CA SER A 170 2.59 -22.84 -25.09
C SER A 170 1.60 -21.68 -25.11
N VAL A 171 1.75 -20.69 -24.22
CA VAL A 171 0.87 -19.52 -24.14
C VAL A 171 0.92 -18.72 -25.43
N ARG A 172 2.13 -18.43 -25.93
CA ARG A 172 2.34 -17.72 -27.20
C ARG A 172 1.64 -18.44 -28.36
N LYS A 173 1.76 -19.77 -28.44
CA LYS A 173 1.16 -20.58 -29.51
C LYS A 173 -0.37 -20.64 -29.41
N ASN A 174 -0.91 -20.81 -28.20
CA ASN A 174 -2.34 -21.05 -27.99
C ASN A 174 -3.17 -19.77 -28.05
N HIS A 175 -2.59 -18.64 -27.60
CA HIS A 175 -3.30 -17.37 -27.47
C HIS A 175 -2.88 -16.31 -28.48
N GLY A 176 -1.73 -16.47 -29.15
CA GLY A 176 -1.23 -15.51 -30.14
C GLY A 176 -0.70 -14.20 -29.55
N ILE A 177 -0.41 -14.18 -28.25
CA ILE A 177 0.05 -12.98 -27.52
C ILE A 177 1.58 -12.90 -27.55
N LYS A 178 2.12 -11.68 -27.68
CA LYS A 178 3.57 -11.44 -27.60
C LYS A 178 4.05 -11.77 -26.19
N CYS A 179 4.99 -12.70 -26.09
CA CYS A 179 5.57 -13.11 -24.80
C CYS A 179 7.09 -12.97 -24.85
N LEU A 180 7.68 -12.34 -23.82
CA LEU A 180 9.12 -12.25 -23.61
C LEU A 180 9.49 -12.98 -22.32
N TYR A 181 10.44 -13.90 -22.42
CA TYR A 181 10.94 -14.69 -21.31
C TYR A 181 12.37 -14.28 -20.98
N SER A 182 12.61 -13.86 -19.75
CA SER A 182 13.91 -13.42 -19.25
C SER A 182 14.37 -14.28 -18.09
N THR A 183 15.67 -14.49 -18.00
CA THR A 183 16.34 -15.24 -16.93
C THR A 183 17.39 -14.37 -16.24
N ALA A 184 18.10 -14.93 -15.25
CA ALA A 184 19.26 -14.27 -14.62
C ALA A 184 20.29 -13.75 -15.65
N ARG A 185 20.50 -14.45 -16.77
CA ARG A 185 21.39 -13.99 -17.85
C ARG A 185 20.92 -12.70 -18.50
N ASN A 186 19.61 -12.52 -18.66
CA ASN A 186 19.05 -11.28 -19.19
C ASN A 186 19.24 -10.12 -18.19
N ALA A 187 19.10 -10.39 -16.89
CA ALA A 187 19.39 -9.41 -15.84
C ALA A 187 20.88 -9.01 -15.81
N GLU A 188 21.81 -9.94 -16.01
CA GLU A 188 23.25 -9.65 -16.13
C GLU A 188 23.58 -8.75 -17.33
N ILE A 189 22.94 -9.01 -18.47
CA ILE A 189 23.10 -8.18 -19.68
C ILE A 189 22.56 -6.77 -19.41
N LEU A 190 21.34 -6.68 -18.88
CA LEU A 190 20.73 -5.38 -18.54
C LEU A 190 21.58 -4.60 -17.53
N ALA A 191 22.10 -5.26 -16.50
CA ALA A 191 22.94 -4.63 -15.49
C ALA A 191 24.24 -4.07 -16.09
N ARG A 192 24.89 -4.84 -16.97
CA ARG A 192 26.11 -4.40 -17.68
C ARG A 192 25.83 -3.20 -18.57
N ASP A 193 24.76 -3.25 -19.35
CA ASP A 193 24.40 -2.19 -20.29
C ASP A 193 24.01 -0.90 -19.54
N ILE A 194 23.23 -1.02 -18.46
CA ILE A 194 22.91 0.09 -17.57
C ILE A 194 24.16 0.68 -16.94
N SER A 195 25.07 -0.14 -16.40
CA SER A 195 26.31 0.34 -15.78
C SER A 195 27.17 1.10 -16.79
N SER A 196 27.29 0.56 -18.02
CA SER A 196 28.03 1.20 -19.12
C SER A 196 27.46 2.57 -19.51
N ILE A 197 26.13 2.69 -19.63
CA ILE A 197 25.47 3.92 -20.07
C ILE A 197 25.37 4.96 -18.95
N SER A 198 25.03 4.53 -17.73
CA SER A 198 24.81 5.43 -16.59
C SER A 198 26.11 5.88 -15.92
N GLY A 199 27.21 5.12 -16.08
CA GLY A 199 28.43 5.30 -15.31
C GLY A 199 28.32 4.87 -13.83
N VAL A 200 27.18 4.30 -13.41
CA VAL A 200 26.98 3.78 -12.06
C VAL A 200 27.82 2.51 -11.87
N ALA A 201 28.47 2.40 -10.70
CA ALA A 201 29.33 1.27 -10.36
C ALA A 201 28.60 -0.08 -10.51
N PRO A 202 29.23 -1.11 -11.11
CA PRO A 202 28.60 -2.41 -11.33
C PRO A 202 28.00 -3.04 -10.06
N ASP A 203 28.65 -2.93 -8.90
CA ASP A 203 28.12 -3.49 -7.63
C ASP A 203 26.75 -2.90 -7.24
N VAL A 204 26.50 -1.62 -7.52
CA VAL A 204 25.22 -0.97 -7.20
C VAL A 204 24.12 -1.43 -8.17
N VAL A 205 24.45 -1.53 -9.46
CA VAL A 205 23.50 -2.02 -10.48
C VAL A 205 23.20 -3.50 -10.26
N ASN A 206 24.22 -4.30 -9.94
CA ASN A 206 24.07 -5.71 -9.59
C ASN A 206 23.18 -5.86 -8.35
N PHE A 207 23.35 -5.06 -7.30
CA PHE A 207 22.46 -5.12 -6.15
C PHE A 207 20.98 -4.94 -6.52
N ALA A 208 20.68 -4.14 -7.56
CA ALA A 208 19.32 -3.91 -8.02
C ALA A 208 18.72 -5.07 -8.83
N LEU A 209 19.55 -5.88 -9.51
CA LEU A 209 19.12 -6.79 -10.59
C LEU A 209 19.61 -8.24 -10.45
N ILE A 210 20.69 -8.47 -9.72
CA ILE A 210 21.41 -9.75 -9.60
C ILE A 210 21.55 -10.16 -8.13
N ASN A 211 21.37 -11.44 -7.83
CA ASN A 211 21.47 -11.99 -6.48
C ASN A 211 22.91 -12.39 -6.10
N ASP A 212 23.86 -11.46 -6.23
CA ASP A 212 25.29 -11.74 -5.96
C ASP A 212 25.55 -12.14 -4.49
N ASP A 213 24.66 -11.76 -3.56
CA ASP A 213 24.75 -12.16 -2.15
C ASP A 213 24.18 -13.55 -1.86
N ASN A 214 23.66 -14.26 -2.87
CA ASN A 214 23.04 -15.59 -2.74
C ASN A 214 21.94 -15.63 -1.68
N MET A 215 21.10 -14.59 -1.62
CA MET A 215 20.01 -14.54 -0.65
C MET A 215 18.91 -15.55 -1.01
N PRO A 216 18.29 -16.20 -0.02
CA PRO A 216 17.23 -17.18 -0.27
C PRO A 216 15.98 -16.52 -0.88
N GLN A 217 15.74 -15.25 -0.58
CA GLN A 217 14.60 -14.47 -1.07
C GLN A 217 15.11 -13.23 -1.79
N ALA A 218 14.64 -13.01 -3.01
CA ALA A 218 15.11 -11.93 -3.88
C ALA A 218 14.01 -11.38 -4.81
N HIS A 219 12.78 -11.32 -4.30
CA HIS A 219 11.59 -10.93 -5.07
C HIS A 219 11.75 -9.55 -5.73
N GLY A 220 12.38 -8.60 -5.02
CA GLY A 220 12.61 -7.26 -5.50
C GLY A 220 13.53 -7.16 -6.73
N LEU A 221 14.45 -8.11 -6.93
CA LEU A 221 15.31 -8.14 -8.13
C LEU A 221 14.47 -8.31 -9.40
N SER A 222 13.59 -9.31 -9.42
CA SER A 222 12.71 -9.54 -10.57
C SER A 222 11.77 -8.36 -10.80
N ARG A 223 11.23 -7.77 -9.72
CA ARG A 223 10.37 -6.58 -9.84
C ARG A 223 11.13 -5.37 -10.39
N ASN A 224 12.37 -5.14 -9.97
CA ASN A 224 13.23 -4.08 -10.50
C ASN A 224 13.57 -4.30 -11.98
N PHE A 225 13.89 -5.54 -12.37
CA PHE A 225 14.11 -5.90 -13.77
C PHE A 225 12.88 -5.58 -14.62
N LEU A 226 11.69 -6.01 -14.17
CA LEU A 226 10.42 -5.76 -14.87
C LEU A 226 10.06 -4.28 -14.89
N LEU A 227 10.34 -3.54 -13.81
CA LEU A 227 10.13 -2.09 -13.73
C LEU A 227 11.04 -1.34 -14.71
N LEU A 228 12.32 -1.70 -14.82
CA LEU A 228 13.23 -1.06 -15.78
C LEU A 228 12.90 -1.45 -17.23
N SER A 229 12.47 -2.69 -17.46
CA SER A 229 12.09 -3.18 -18.79
C SER A 229 10.82 -2.54 -19.35
N THR A 230 9.98 -1.96 -18.48
CA THR A 230 8.69 -1.35 -18.85
C THR A 230 8.68 0.18 -18.69
N VAL A 231 9.87 0.79 -18.53
CA VAL A 231 9.98 2.24 -18.33
C VAL A 231 9.36 3.01 -19.50
N GLY A 232 8.45 3.94 -19.22
CA GLY A 232 7.71 4.66 -20.26
C GLY A 232 6.31 4.13 -20.57
N ASP A 233 5.86 3.04 -19.95
CA ASP A 233 4.50 2.49 -20.19
C ASP A 233 3.61 2.55 -18.96
N LEU A 234 2.31 2.29 -19.18
CA LEU A 234 1.47 1.69 -18.16
C LEU A 234 1.67 0.17 -18.17
N THR A 235 1.99 -0.42 -17.02
CA THR A 235 2.24 -1.87 -16.89
C THR A 235 1.52 -2.42 -15.67
N VAL A 236 1.19 -3.70 -15.67
CA VAL A 236 0.75 -4.41 -14.45
C VAL A 236 1.75 -5.50 -14.10
N GLN A 237 2.15 -5.59 -12.83
CA GLN A 237 2.89 -6.75 -12.30
C GLN A 237 1.96 -7.61 -11.43
N VAL A 238 2.05 -8.92 -11.56
CA VAL A 238 1.25 -9.89 -10.77
C VAL A 238 2.12 -11.04 -10.27
N ASP A 239 1.79 -11.61 -9.11
CA ASP A 239 2.48 -12.80 -8.60
C ASP A 239 2.08 -14.05 -9.40
N ASP A 240 3.00 -15.01 -9.53
CA ASP A 240 2.81 -16.24 -10.32
C ASP A 240 1.75 -17.22 -9.75
N ASP A 241 1.28 -16.99 -8.53
CA ASP A 241 0.22 -17.73 -7.86
C ASP A 241 -1.16 -17.05 -7.92
N THR A 242 -1.29 -16.01 -8.74
CA THR A 242 -2.59 -15.41 -9.10
C THR A 242 -3.23 -16.07 -10.32
N ILE A 243 -4.55 -15.99 -10.38
CA ILE A 243 -5.37 -16.43 -11.52
C ILE A 243 -6.19 -15.22 -11.96
N CYS A 244 -6.19 -14.91 -13.26
CA CYS A 244 -6.96 -13.79 -13.84
C CYS A 244 -8.47 -14.08 -13.86
N SER A 245 -9.03 -14.14 -12.67
CA SER A 245 -10.45 -14.26 -12.36
C SER A 245 -10.71 -13.31 -11.21
N VAL A 246 -11.77 -12.52 -11.31
CA VAL A 246 -12.07 -11.45 -10.36
C VAL A 246 -13.47 -11.59 -9.77
N LEU A 247 -13.67 -11.01 -8.60
CA LEU A 247 -14.96 -10.96 -7.90
C LEU A 247 -15.17 -9.52 -7.39
N PRO A 248 -16.30 -8.85 -7.71
CA PRO A 248 -16.55 -7.52 -7.17
C PRO A 248 -16.62 -7.57 -5.64
N CYS A 249 -16.28 -6.47 -4.99
CA CYS A 249 -16.28 -6.43 -3.55
C CYS A 249 -17.69 -6.66 -2.97
N ARG A 250 -17.76 -7.33 -1.83
CA ARG A 250 -19.00 -7.33 -1.04
C ARG A 250 -19.27 -5.88 -0.63
N GLU A 251 -20.54 -5.47 -0.63
CA GLU A 251 -20.91 -4.07 -0.31
C GLU A 251 -20.35 -3.07 -1.35
N PHE A 252 -20.18 -3.49 -2.62
CA PHE A 252 -19.75 -2.64 -3.72
C PHE A 252 -20.65 -1.40 -3.86
N SER A 253 -20.02 -0.25 -4.10
CA SER A 253 -20.65 1.03 -4.38
C SER A 253 -19.97 1.70 -5.57
N PHE A 254 -20.74 2.47 -6.33
CA PHE A 254 -20.24 3.28 -7.46
C PHE A 254 -19.67 4.63 -6.98
N ASP A 255 -19.35 4.78 -5.70
CA ASP A 255 -18.74 6.00 -5.19
C ASP A 255 -17.25 6.10 -5.57
N LEU A 256 -16.69 7.30 -5.44
CA LEU A 256 -15.25 7.51 -5.41
C LEU A 256 -14.85 7.98 -4.01
N THR A 257 -14.02 7.21 -3.33
CA THR A 257 -13.52 7.53 -1.99
C THR A 257 -12.14 8.17 -2.07
N LEU A 258 -11.98 9.32 -1.41
CA LEU A 258 -10.71 10.02 -1.20
C LEU A 258 -10.32 9.89 0.27
N THR A 259 -9.13 9.37 0.54
CA THR A 259 -8.72 9.03 1.92
C THR A 259 -7.24 9.26 2.19
N SER A 260 -6.91 9.44 3.45
CA SER A 260 -5.52 9.47 3.95
C SER A 260 -5.18 8.28 4.84
N GLN A 261 -6.05 7.26 4.87
CA GLN A 261 -5.78 6.03 5.59
C GLN A 261 -4.56 5.32 4.99
N TYR A 262 -3.67 4.88 5.87
CA TYR A 262 -2.48 4.12 5.49
C TYR A 262 -2.86 2.85 4.70
N ALA A 263 -3.89 2.13 5.14
CA ALA A 263 -4.46 0.95 4.50
C ALA A 263 -5.99 1.05 4.47
N PRO A 264 -6.61 1.44 3.35
CA PRO A 264 -8.06 1.63 3.27
C PRO A 264 -8.85 0.32 3.05
N GLN A 265 -8.17 -0.81 2.85
CA GLN A 265 -8.84 -2.08 2.57
C GLN A 265 -9.51 -2.65 3.81
N GLN A 266 -10.66 -3.27 3.60
CA GLN A 266 -11.40 -4.02 4.60
C GLN A 266 -11.23 -5.53 4.40
N PHE A 267 -11.61 -6.31 5.41
CA PHE A 267 -11.51 -7.77 5.41
C PHE A 267 -12.88 -8.42 5.57
N TRP A 268 -13.17 -9.42 4.72
CA TRP A 268 -14.23 -10.40 4.91
C TRP A 268 -13.58 -11.77 5.11
N PHE A 269 -13.90 -12.39 6.23
CA PHE A 269 -13.30 -13.65 6.65
C PHE A 269 -14.16 -14.81 6.16
N LEU A 270 -13.53 -15.75 5.44
CA LEU A 270 -14.22 -16.90 4.89
C LEU A 270 -14.31 -17.99 5.96
N SER A 271 -15.52 -18.55 6.13
CA SER A 271 -15.68 -19.79 6.89
C SER A 271 -14.99 -20.96 6.18
N LYS A 272 -14.81 -22.07 6.89
CA LYS A 272 -14.27 -23.30 6.31
C LYS A 272 -15.09 -23.77 5.10
N SER A 273 -16.42 -23.76 5.21
CA SER A 273 -17.32 -24.14 4.13
C SER A 273 -17.28 -23.18 2.94
N GLU A 274 -17.18 -21.87 3.17
CA GLU A 274 -17.04 -20.90 2.08
C GLU A 274 -15.72 -21.12 1.32
N THR A 275 -14.63 -21.47 2.02
CA THR A 275 -13.31 -21.71 1.41
C THR A 275 -13.30 -22.90 0.44
N GLU A 276 -14.23 -23.86 0.57
CA GLU A 276 -14.29 -25.01 -0.34
C GLU A 276 -14.88 -24.66 -1.71
N THR A 277 -15.76 -23.64 -1.78
CA THR A 277 -16.49 -23.26 -3.00
C THR A 277 -16.21 -21.83 -3.47
N PHE A 278 -15.44 -21.02 -2.74
CA PHE A 278 -15.30 -19.58 -3.03
C PHE A 278 -14.78 -19.27 -4.44
N GLY A 279 -13.98 -20.17 -5.03
CA GLY A 279 -13.43 -19.98 -6.38
C GLY A 279 -14.51 -19.92 -7.46
N ASP A 280 -15.68 -20.52 -7.23
CA ASP A 280 -16.76 -20.62 -8.22
C ASP A 280 -17.47 -19.28 -8.46
N ALA A 281 -17.35 -18.34 -7.51
CA ALA A 281 -17.95 -17.01 -7.62
C ALA A 281 -17.12 -16.04 -8.47
N PHE A 282 -15.86 -16.36 -8.77
CA PHE A 282 -14.98 -15.48 -9.53
C PHE A 282 -15.29 -15.59 -11.03
N THR A 283 -15.42 -14.44 -11.68
CA THR A 283 -15.73 -14.32 -13.10
C THR A 283 -14.54 -13.77 -13.88
N ARG A 284 -14.61 -13.87 -15.20
CA ARG A 284 -13.66 -13.19 -16.08
C ARG A 284 -14.23 -11.82 -16.39
N GLU A 285 -13.50 -10.79 -15.98
CA GLU A 285 -13.69 -9.39 -16.40
C GLU A 285 -12.41 -8.90 -17.08
N ASP A 286 -12.46 -7.75 -17.74
CA ASP A 286 -11.26 -7.11 -18.26
C ASP A 286 -10.42 -6.57 -17.10
N PHE A 287 -9.55 -7.45 -16.59
CA PHE A 287 -8.63 -7.15 -15.49
C PHE A 287 -7.79 -5.89 -15.74
N PHE A 288 -7.38 -5.66 -16.98
CA PHE A 288 -6.58 -4.48 -17.33
C PHE A 288 -7.43 -3.22 -17.29
N ALA A 289 -8.67 -3.27 -17.80
CA ALA A 289 -9.60 -2.14 -17.73
C ALA A 289 -9.88 -1.74 -16.27
N LEU A 290 -9.97 -2.70 -15.34
CA LEU A 290 -10.14 -2.41 -13.92
C LEU A 290 -8.99 -1.53 -13.39
N HIS A 291 -7.74 -1.84 -13.72
CA HIS A 291 -6.61 -0.99 -13.33
C HIS A 291 -6.64 0.38 -14.03
N GLU A 292 -7.01 0.43 -15.31
CA GLU A 292 -7.05 1.65 -16.14
C GLU A 292 -8.09 2.68 -15.68
N GLN A 293 -9.10 2.28 -14.90
CA GLN A 293 -10.11 3.19 -14.36
C GLN A 293 -9.50 4.34 -13.55
N LEU A 294 -8.41 4.07 -12.83
CA LEU A 294 -7.69 5.09 -12.04
C LEU A 294 -6.24 5.31 -12.51
N LEU A 295 -5.55 4.28 -13.03
CA LEU A 295 -4.10 4.33 -13.24
C LEU A 295 -3.66 5.46 -14.19
N GLY A 296 -2.72 6.28 -13.74
CA GLY A 296 -2.16 7.41 -14.50
C GLY A 296 -3.09 8.63 -14.62
N ARG A 297 -4.28 8.58 -14.02
CA ARG A 297 -5.24 9.69 -14.02
C ARG A 297 -4.93 10.72 -12.95
N SER A 298 -5.25 11.97 -13.21
CA SER A 298 -5.24 13.00 -12.15
C SER A 298 -6.41 12.80 -11.20
N VAL A 299 -6.22 13.14 -9.92
CA VAL A 299 -7.29 13.07 -8.90
C VAL A 299 -8.48 13.92 -9.33
N ALA A 300 -8.20 15.10 -9.88
CA ALA A 300 -9.23 16.01 -10.39
C ALA A 300 -10.02 15.44 -11.57
N SER A 301 -9.38 14.71 -12.50
CA SER A 301 -10.10 14.03 -13.59
C SER A 301 -11.05 12.96 -13.07
N CYS A 302 -10.62 12.14 -12.10
CA CYS A 302 -11.48 11.13 -11.50
C CYS A 302 -12.69 11.75 -10.78
N VAL A 303 -12.48 12.84 -10.05
CA VAL A 303 -13.56 13.58 -9.38
C VAL A 303 -14.52 14.22 -10.39
N ASN A 304 -14.00 14.90 -11.41
CA ASN A 304 -14.82 15.56 -12.44
C ASN A 304 -15.70 14.57 -13.19
N GLU A 305 -15.14 13.43 -13.63
CA GLU A 305 -15.91 12.39 -14.32
C GLU A 305 -17.07 11.91 -13.44
N ARG A 306 -16.79 11.61 -12.17
CA ARG A 306 -17.79 11.14 -11.21
C ARG A 306 -18.88 12.18 -10.94
N CYS A 307 -18.53 13.45 -10.86
CA CYS A 307 -19.49 14.55 -10.68
C CYS A 307 -20.33 14.85 -11.94
N SER A 308 -19.86 14.44 -13.13
CA SER A 308 -20.53 14.70 -14.41
C SER A 308 -21.37 13.54 -14.95
N ASP A 309 -21.27 12.34 -14.36
CA ASP A 309 -22.03 11.18 -14.84
C ASP A 309 -23.46 11.18 -14.28
N ASP A 310 -24.35 11.92 -14.96
CA ASP A 310 -25.79 11.99 -14.67
C ASP A 310 -26.50 10.61 -14.73
N ARG A 311 -25.85 9.56 -15.26
CA ARG A 311 -26.43 8.20 -15.34
C ARG A 311 -26.33 7.44 -14.02
N LEU A 312 -25.53 7.91 -13.08
CA LEU A 312 -25.34 7.31 -11.77
C LEU A 312 -26.02 8.19 -10.70
N GLU A 313 -27.36 8.14 -10.63
CA GLU A 313 -28.17 8.86 -9.62
C GLU A 313 -27.69 8.63 -8.16
N THR A 314 -26.89 7.59 -7.92
CA THR A 314 -26.38 7.17 -6.60
C THR A 314 -24.87 7.34 -6.41
N SER A 315 -24.11 7.81 -7.41
CA SER A 315 -22.65 7.93 -7.25
C SER A 315 -22.24 9.24 -6.61
N SER A 316 -21.41 9.17 -5.57
CA SER A 316 -20.97 10.32 -4.79
C SER A 316 -19.46 10.32 -4.55
N ILE A 317 -18.92 11.49 -4.23
CA ILE A 317 -17.56 11.63 -3.72
C ILE A 317 -17.60 11.50 -2.19
N ASN A 318 -16.87 10.52 -1.67
CA ASN A 318 -16.73 10.28 -0.24
C ASN A 318 -15.36 10.74 0.25
N PHE A 319 -15.34 11.50 1.34
CA PHE A 319 -14.12 11.83 2.06
C PHE A 319 -14.06 11.00 3.34
N GLU A 320 -13.14 10.03 3.41
CA GLU A 320 -13.01 9.14 4.56
C GLU A 320 -11.65 9.34 5.24
N GLN A 321 -11.66 9.79 6.50
CA GLN A 321 -10.44 10.03 7.29
C GLN A 321 -9.37 10.84 6.54
N ILE A 322 -9.80 11.76 5.68
CA ILE A 322 -8.92 12.56 4.85
C ILE A 322 -8.15 13.59 5.70
N SER A 323 -6.89 13.79 5.37
CA SER A 323 -6.00 14.73 6.06
C SER A 323 -5.72 15.95 5.20
N SER A 324 -5.21 17.02 5.82
CA SER A 324 -4.71 18.20 5.13
C SER A 324 -3.58 17.86 4.18
N GLU A 325 -2.76 16.87 4.52
CA GLU A 325 -1.68 16.39 3.65
C GLU A 325 -2.21 15.94 2.28
N PHE A 326 -3.38 15.29 2.22
CA PHE A 326 -3.98 14.91 0.93
C PHE A 326 -4.12 16.10 -0.02
N PHE A 327 -4.63 17.23 0.49
CA PHE A 327 -4.84 18.44 -0.32
C PHE A 327 -3.54 19.17 -0.64
N HIS A 328 -2.56 19.17 0.27
CA HIS A 328 -1.23 19.71 -0.02
C HIS A 328 -0.53 18.94 -1.15
N ARG A 329 -0.72 17.62 -1.20
CA ARG A 329 -0.21 16.74 -2.25
C ARG A 329 -0.85 16.97 -3.63
N LEU A 330 -1.98 17.67 -3.70
CA LEU A 330 -2.61 18.09 -4.96
C LEU A 330 -1.96 19.34 -5.58
N THR A 331 -0.98 19.97 -4.92
CA THR A 331 -0.30 21.13 -5.51
C THR A 331 0.37 20.78 -6.85
N LYS A 332 0.50 21.76 -7.75
CA LYS A 332 0.84 21.60 -9.19
C LYS A 332 1.87 20.47 -9.43
N PRO A 333 1.52 19.40 -10.16
CA PRO A 333 0.51 19.36 -11.23
C PRO A 333 -0.90 18.80 -10.90
N GLY A 334 -1.34 18.69 -9.64
CA GLY A 334 -2.73 18.25 -9.35
C GLY A 334 -2.89 16.84 -8.77
N GLY A 335 -1.77 16.15 -8.48
CA GLY A 335 -1.78 14.76 -8.03
C GLY A 335 -2.19 13.77 -9.13
N ARG A 336 -1.56 12.59 -9.15
CA ARG A 336 -1.90 11.50 -10.07
C ARG A 336 -1.96 10.16 -9.34
N VAL A 337 -2.77 9.25 -9.84
CA VAL A 337 -2.76 7.86 -9.39
C VAL A 337 -1.57 7.16 -10.04
N ALA A 338 -0.46 7.06 -9.32
CA ALA A 338 0.77 6.46 -9.83
C ALA A 338 0.69 4.93 -9.86
N ILE A 339 -0.10 4.35 -8.97
CA ILE A 339 -0.23 2.90 -8.79
C ILE A 339 -1.67 2.54 -8.55
N THR A 340 -2.10 1.38 -9.07
CA THR A 340 -3.40 0.79 -8.75
C THR A 340 -3.26 -0.65 -8.26
N SER A 341 -4.17 -1.09 -7.39
CA SER A 341 -4.28 -2.49 -6.97
C SER A 341 -5.74 -2.92 -6.83
N LEU A 342 -6.03 -4.15 -7.22
CA LEU A 342 -7.23 -4.85 -6.83
C LEU A 342 -6.99 -5.49 -5.45
N GLY A 343 -8.09 -5.74 -4.75
CA GLY A 343 -8.11 -6.62 -3.60
C GLY A 343 -7.68 -8.06 -3.93
N VAL A 344 -7.63 -8.89 -2.90
CA VAL A 344 -7.25 -10.31 -2.99
C VAL A 344 -8.34 -11.20 -2.42
N GLY A 345 -8.62 -12.32 -3.08
CA GLY A 345 -9.47 -13.38 -2.55
C GLY A 345 -8.77 -14.72 -2.54
N GLY A 346 -8.84 -15.42 -1.40
CA GLY A 346 -8.10 -16.66 -1.15
C GLY A 346 -7.11 -16.48 -0.01
N GLU A 347 -5.89 -17.03 -0.15
CA GLU A 347 -4.85 -16.84 0.88
C GLU A 347 -4.38 -15.37 0.92
N ALA A 348 -4.17 -14.80 2.11
CA ALA A 348 -3.92 -13.36 2.26
C ALA A 348 -2.57 -12.85 1.69
N GLY A 349 -1.63 -13.75 1.37
CA GLY A 349 -0.24 -13.40 1.04
C GLY A 349 0.49 -12.72 2.19
N MET A 350 0.04 -12.91 3.42
CA MET A 350 0.60 -12.26 4.61
C MET A 350 1.55 -13.20 5.35
N GLU A 351 2.55 -12.64 6.02
CA GLU A 351 3.49 -13.43 6.83
C GLU A 351 2.87 -14.03 8.11
N GLY A 352 1.62 -13.66 8.43
CA GLY A 352 0.85 -14.18 9.55
C GLY A 352 -0.40 -13.32 9.80
N SER A 353 -1.18 -13.69 10.82
CA SER A 353 -2.51 -13.15 11.07
C SER A 353 -2.57 -12.09 12.18
N SER A 354 -1.42 -11.65 12.70
CA SER A 354 -1.35 -10.67 13.81
C SER A 354 -2.01 -9.33 13.47
N TYR A 355 -2.02 -8.96 12.19
CA TYR A 355 -2.69 -7.75 11.70
C TYR A 355 -4.21 -7.76 11.91
N PHE A 356 -4.84 -8.94 11.94
CA PHE A 356 -6.28 -9.06 12.13
C PHE A 356 -6.71 -8.74 13.57
N LEU A 357 -5.79 -8.81 14.54
CA LEU A 357 -6.09 -8.49 15.94
C LEU A 357 -6.48 -7.02 16.14
N THR A 358 -6.05 -6.14 15.23
CA THR A 358 -6.35 -4.70 15.22
C THR A 358 -7.15 -4.30 13.98
N ALA A 359 -7.92 -5.22 13.40
CA ALA A 359 -8.80 -4.94 12.27
C ALA A 359 -9.83 -3.86 12.64
N ASP A 360 -10.27 -3.08 11.66
CA ASP A 360 -11.28 -2.05 11.85
C ASP A 360 -12.60 -2.64 12.40
N ARG A 361 -13.48 -1.77 12.90
CA ARG A 361 -14.74 -2.19 13.54
C ARG A 361 -15.58 -3.12 12.68
N LYS A 362 -15.73 -2.85 11.37
CA LYS A 362 -16.56 -3.67 10.47
C LYS A 362 -15.89 -5.02 10.21
N SER A 363 -14.60 -5.02 9.91
CA SER A 363 -13.83 -6.26 9.70
C SER A 363 -13.81 -7.11 10.97
N ARG A 364 -13.57 -6.51 12.14
CA ARG A 364 -13.64 -7.20 13.43
C ARG A 364 -15.01 -7.84 13.66
N ALA A 365 -16.11 -7.13 13.41
CA ALA A 365 -17.45 -7.70 13.54
C ALA A 365 -17.64 -8.93 12.62
N ARG A 366 -17.09 -8.90 11.40
CA ARG A 366 -17.09 -10.06 10.48
C ARG A 366 -16.25 -11.22 10.99
N MET A 367 -15.12 -10.95 11.65
CA MET A 367 -14.22 -11.98 12.19
C MET A 367 -14.79 -12.68 13.43
N MET A 368 -15.52 -11.94 14.28
CA MET A 368 -15.99 -12.43 15.59
C MET A 368 -17.35 -13.12 15.56
N LYS A 369 -17.80 -13.61 14.40
CA LYS A 369 -19.09 -14.33 14.27
C LYS A 369 -19.16 -15.56 15.18
N SER A 370 -18.07 -16.31 15.26
CA SER A 370 -17.92 -17.48 16.12
C SER A 370 -16.44 -17.67 16.50
N GLU A 371 -16.16 -18.37 17.61
CA GLU A 371 -14.77 -18.72 17.93
C GLU A 371 -14.16 -19.63 16.85
N SER A 372 -14.93 -20.56 16.27
CA SER A 372 -14.45 -21.44 15.21
C SER A 372 -14.01 -20.67 13.97
N ASP A 373 -14.78 -19.66 13.54
CA ASP A 373 -14.42 -18.84 12.37
C ASP A 373 -13.19 -17.97 12.65
N TYR A 374 -13.11 -17.42 13.86
CA TYR A 374 -11.96 -16.66 14.33
C TYR A 374 -10.68 -17.52 14.32
N ARG A 375 -10.73 -18.72 14.90
CA ARG A 375 -9.58 -19.64 14.94
C ARG A 375 -9.21 -20.14 13.54
N PHE A 376 -10.21 -20.45 12.70
CA PHE A 376 -9.97 -20.84 11.32
C PHE A 376 -9.26 -19.72 10.55
N THR A 377 -9.74 -18.49 10.67
CA THR A 377 -9.13 -17.30 10.04
C THR A 377 -7.66 -17.14 10.41
N LEU A 378 -7.35 -17.19 11.71
CA LEU A 378 -5.97 -17.07 12.19
C LEU A 378 -5.07 -18.24 11.76
N ASN A 379 -5.66 -19.38 11.42
CA ASN A 379 -4.92 -20.56 10.99
C ASN A 379 -4.71 -20.60 9.47
N SER A 380 -5.73 -20.29 8.68
CA SER A 380 -5.75 -20.53 7.23
C SER A 380 -5.42 -19.30 6.38
N ASN A 381 -5.52 -18.09 6.96
CA ASN A 381 -5.40 -16.82 6.24
C ASN A 381 -6.31 -16.70 5.01
N GLN A 382 -7.45 -17.43 4.98
CA GLN A 382 -8.41 -17.37 3.87
C GLN A 382 -9.35 -16.17 4.04
N ILE A 383 -9.21 -15.20 3.15
CA ILE A 383 -9.90 -13.91 3.24
C ILE A 383 -10.36 -13.42 1.87
N LEU A 384 -11.30 -12.49 1.90
CA LEU A 384 -11.44 -11.47 0.87
C LEU A 384 -10.96 -10.14 1.48
N ARG A 385 -10.04 -9.44 0.81
CA ARG A 385 -9.59 -8.11 1.21
C ARG A 385 -9.70 -7.16 0.03
N SER A 386 -10.49 -6.10 0.16
CA SER A 386 -10.64 -5.05 -0.87
C SER A 386 -11.23 -3.77 -0.27
N VAL A 387 -11.40 -2.75 -1.10
CA VAL A 387 -12.17 -1.53 -0.82
C VAL A 387 -13.61 -1.68 -1.33
N THR A 388 -14.56 -0.92 -0.79
CA THR A 388 -15.98 -1.02 -1.18
C THR A 388 -16.37 -0.09 -2.34
N SER A 389 -15.49 0.83 -2.72
CA SER A 389 -15.60 1.76 -3.84
C SER A 389 -14.22 1.97 -4.46
N GLU A 390 -14.17 2.50 -5.69
CA GLU A 390 -12.92 3.08 -6.20
C GLU A 390 -12.35 4.04 -5.16
N THR A 391 -11.09 3.85 -4.78
CA THR A 391 -10.49 4.61 -3.69
C THR A 391 -9.16 5.19 -4.14
N ILE A 392 -8.98 6.50 -3.98
CA ILE A 392 -7.70 7.19 -4.14
C ILE A 392 -7.18 7.54 -2.74
N SER A 393 -6.02 7.00 -2.38
CA SER A 393 -5.40 7.23 -1.07
C SER A 393 -4.05 7.93 -1.19
N SER A 394 -3.78 8.78 -0.19
CA SER A 394 -2.43 9.28 0.09
C SER A 394 -1.61 8.33 0.98
N GLY A 395 -2.16 7.18 1.39
CA GLY A 395 -1.47 6.16 2.18
C GLY A 395 -0.50 5.31 1.33
N SER A 396 0.42 4.59 1.99
CA SER A 396 1.56 3.92 1.34
C SER A 396 1.40 2.40 1.14
N VAL A 397 0.29 1.79 1.57
CA VAL A 397 0.17 0.31 1.52
C VAL A 397 -0.16 -0.18 0.11
N ILE A 398 0.74 -1.00 -0.42
CA ILE A 398 0.61 -1.67 -1.71
C ILE A 398 0.79 -3.17 -1.47
N THR A 399 0.07 -4.00 -2.20
CA THR A 399 0.12 -5.46 -2.03
C THR A 399 0.77 -6.14 -3.24
N GLY A 400 1.75 -7.01 -3.01
CA GLY A 400 2.52 -7.76 -4.02
C GLY A 400 1.72 -8.44 -5.15
N HIS A 401 0.53 -8.97 -4.83
CA HIS A 401 -0.23 -9.86 -5.71
C HIS A 401 -0.54 -9.28 -7.09
N ASN A 402 -0.92 -7.99 -7.14
CA ASN A 402 -1.26 -7.30 -8.38
C ASN A 402 -1.07 -5.79 -8.21
N GLN A 403 -0.31 -5.17 -9.12
CA GLN A 403 0.05 -3.77 -9.05
C GLN A 403 0.11 -3.20 -10.47
N GLY A 404 -0.76 -2.25 -10.78
CA GLY A 404 -0.65 -1.39 -11.97
C GLY A 404 0.29 -0.23 -11.69
N PHE A 405 1.15 0.13 -12.63
CA PHE A 405 2.13 1.21 -12.51
C PHE A 405 2.02 2.19 -13.66
N ASP A 406 2.02 3.47 -13.34
CA ASP A 406 2.32 4.54 -14.28
C ASP A 406 3.83 4.76 -14.36
N ASN A 407 4.51 3.89 -15.10
CA ASN A 407 5.97 3.89 -15.24
C ASN A 407 6.47 4.89 -16.29
N ARG A 408 5.59 5.74 -16.83
CA ARG A 408 5.98 6.93 -17.61
C ARG A 408 6.68 7.95 -16.72
N ASN A 409 6.22 8.07 -15.49
CA ASN A 409 6.77 8.94 -14.46
C ASN A 409 7.85 8.22 -13.64
N PHE A 410 8.60 9.00 -12.86
CA PHE A 410 9.62 8.44 -11.97
C PHE A 410 8.97 7.57 -10.89
N LEU A 411 9.46 6.35 -10.73
CA LEU A 411 9.08 5.40 -9.67
C LEU A 411 10.36 4.96 -8.95
N PRO A 412 10.34 4.76 -7.61
CA PRO A 412 11.49 4.26 -6.86
C PRO A 412 11.80 2.80 -7.20
N PRO A 413 12.96 2.26 -6.79
CA PRO A 413 13.22 0.83 -6.88
C PRO A 413 12.53 0.06 -5.75
N TYR A 414 12.27 -1.22 -5.98
CA TYR A 414 12.03 -2.18 -4.91
C TYR A 414 13.30 -2.40 -4.11
N PHE A 415 13.14 -2.65 -2.80
CA PHE A 415 14.22 -3.24 -2.02
C PHE A 415 14.53 -4.64 -2.60
N PRO A 416 15.76 -4.94 -3.05
CA PRO A 416 15.95 -6.07 -3.96
C PRO A 416 15.85 -7.46 -3.32
N LEU A 417 16.19 -7.56 -2.03
CA LEU A 417 16.37 -8.82 -1.32
C LEU A 417 15.32 -8.99 -0.22
N TRP A 418 15.06 -10.20 0.24
CA TRP A 418 14.07 -10.50 1.29
C TRP A 418 12.63 -10.13 0.92
N ARG A 419 11.70 -10.44 1.83
CA ARG A 419 10.27 -10.17 1.71
C ARG A 419 9.92 -8.81 2.31
N GLY A 420 8.84 -8.21 1.83
CA GLY A 420 8.35 -6.89 2.27
C GLY A 420 8.86 -5.77 1.37
N GLU A 421 9.33 -6.12 0.18
CA GLU A 421 9.78 -5.20 -0.85
C GLU A 421 8.64 -4.30 -1.35
N ASP A 422 7.41 -4.79 -1.36
CA ASP A 422 6.19 -4.06 -1.75
C ASP A 422 5.84 -2.96 -0.76
N MET A 423 5.91 -3.26 0.55
CA MET A 423 5.71 -2.28 1.61
C MET A 423 6.79 -1.19 1.60
N ALA A 424 8.06 -1.59 1.44
CA ALA A 424 9.17 -0.63 1.35
C ALA A 424 9.04 0.27 0.10
N PHE A 425 8.64 -0.31 -1.03
CA PHE A 425 8.42 0.43 -2.27
C PHE A 425 7.26 1.43 -2.14
N GLY A 426 6.13 1.03 -1.54
CA GLY A 426 5.00 1.93 -1.31
C GLY A 426 5.34 3.10 -0.40
N GLU A 427 6.10 2.84 0.67
CA GLU A 427 6.60 3.89 1.56
C GLU A 427 7.56 4.84 0.84
N LEU A 428 8.49 4.31 0.04
CA LEU A 428 9.40 5.12 -0.78
C LEU A 428 8.65 5.98 -1.79
N LEU A 429 7.61 5.46 -2.44
CA LEU A 429 6.83 6.23 -3.40
C LEU A 429 6.15 7.41 -2.72
N GLY A 430 5.46 7.16 -1.59
CA GLY A 430 4.77 8.20 -0.83
C GLY A 430 5.70 9.30 -0.31
N GLN A 431 6.93 8.94 0.06
CA GLN A 431 7.93 9.91 0.53
C GLN A 431 8.69 10.62 -0.59
N SER A 432 8.82 9.99 -1.76
CA SER A 432 9.60 10.56 -2.85
C SER A 432 8.78 11.49 -3.74
N ASP A 433 7.55 11.11 -4.06
CA ASP A 433 6.69 11.85 -4.95
C ASP A 433 5.41 12.30 -4.23
N GLU A 434 5.43 13.55 -3.76
CA GLU A 434 4.29 14.18 -3.11
C GLU A 434 3.02 14.12 -3.99
N GLY A 435 3.15 14.08 -5.32
CA GLY A 435 2.01 13.99 -6.24
C GLY A 435 1.54 12.57 -6.56
N ALA A 436 2.15 11.50 -6.02
CA ALA A 436 1.84 10.11 -6.35
C ALA A 436 0.83 9.45 -5.40
N PHE A 437 -0.41 9.31 -5.83
CA PHE A 437 -1.48 8.64 -5.09
C PHE A 437 -1.58 7.16 -5.45
N ASN A 438 -2.14 6.38 -4.52
CA ASN A 438 -2.47 4.98 -4.73
C ASN A 438 -3.96 4.83 -5.02
N GLY A 439 -4.29 4.06 -6.06
CA GLY A 439 -5.65 3.69 -6.42
C GLY A 439 -5.98 2.27 -5.99
N TYR A 440 -7.18 2.05 -5.47
CA TYR A 440 -7.67 0.74 -5.11
C TYR A 440 -8.99 0.48 -5.81
N MET A 441 -9.08 -0.69 -6.44
CA MET A 441 -10.26 -1.12 -7.16
C MET A 441 -11.11 -2.03 -6.26
N PRO A 442 -12.43 -1.85 -6.20
CA PRO A 442 -13.35 -2.62 -5.36
C PRO A 442 -13.64 -4.01 -5.94
N TRP A 443 -12.58 -4.73 -6.28
CA TRP A 443 -12.58 -6.07 -6.86
C TRP A 443 -11.57 -6.92 -6.10
N HIS A 444 -11.71 -8.23 -6.18
CA HIS A 444 -10.79 -9.22 -5.65
C HIS A 444 -10.18 -9.99 -6.81
N LEU A 445 -8.87 -10.11 -6.86
CA LEU A 445 -8.16 -11.06 -7.72
C LEU A 445 -8.02 -12.39 -6.99
N LEU A 446 -8.27 -13.50 -7.70
CA LEU A 446 -8.11 -14.83 -7.13
C LEU A 446 -6.62 -15.15 -6.92
N HIS A 447 -6.25 -15.39 -5.65
CA HIS A 447 -4.92 -15.81 -5.25
C HIS A 447 -4.98 -17.25 -4.71
N LYS A 448 -4.26 -18.15 -5.38
CA LYS A 448 -4.34 -19.60 -5.13
C LYS A 448 -2.94 -20.21 -5.12
N PRO A 449 -2.18 -20.08 -4.01
CA PRO A 449 -0.85 -20.68 -3.91
C PRO A 449 -0.91 -22.19 -4.07
N PHE A 450 0.20 -22.78 -4.53
CA PHE A 450 0.29 -24.24 -4.72
C PHE A 450 0.21 -25.00 -3.40
N ILE A 451 0.88 -24.48 -2.36
CA ILE A 451 0.90 -25.05 -1.02
C ILE A 451 0.12 -24.11 -0.09
N PRO A 452 -1.00 -24.55 0.49
CA PRO A 452 -1.69 -23.80 1.53
C PRO A 452 -0.76 -23.54 2.72
N ARG A 453 -0.79 -22.32 3.24
CA ARG A 453 -0.06 -21.96 4.46
C ARG A 453 -0.99 -22.12 5.65
N ASN A 454 -0.51 -22.77 6.71
CA ASN A 454 -1.22 -22.91 7.97
C ASN A 454 -0.39 -22.32 9.11
N TYR A 455 -1.02 -21.51 9.95
CA TYR A 455 -0.38 -20.82 11.06
C TYR A 455 -0.90 -21.35 12.40
N SER A 456 0.02 -21.59 13.33
CA SER A 456 -0.34 -21.96 14.70
C SER A 456 -0.41 -20.73 15.60
N ALA A 457 -0.96 -20.88 16.82
CA ALA A 457 -0.92 -19.83 17.84
C ALA A 457 0.52 -19.38 18.15
N GLU A 458 1.49 -20.30 18.06
CA GLU A 458 2.91 -19.96 18.23
C GLU A 458 3.43 -19.07 17.09
N HIS A 459 2.97 -19.30 15.85
CA HIS A 459 3.28 -18.38 14.75
C HIS A 459 2.71 -16.99 15.01
N LEU A 460 1.46 -16.89 15.48
CA LEU A 460 0.84 -15.60 15.85
C LEU A 460 1.68 -14.87 16.90
N ARG A 461 2.04 -15.56 17.99
CA ARG A 461 2.87 -15.02 19.09
C ARG A 461 4.24 -14.55 18.59
N LEU A 462 4.93 -15.37 17.80
CA LEU A 462 6.25 -15.05 17.25
C LEU A 462 6.19 -13.83 16.31
N ARG A 463 5.18 -13.77 15.44
CA ARG A 463 4.99 -12.67 14.48
C ARG A 463 4.59 -11.35 15.12
N ALA A 464 3.86 -11.40 16.23
CA ALA A 464 3.52 -10.20 16.99
C ALA A 464 4.72 -9.63 17.78
N SER A 465 5.74 -10.44 18.07
CA SER A 465 6.85 -10.07 18.97
C SER A 465 8.22 -9.93 18.29
N ARG A 466 8.38 -10.43 17.05
CA ARG A 466 9.61 -10.29 16.25
C ARG A 466 9.31 -9.77 14.85
N LEU A 467 10.13 -8.82 14.40
CA LEU A 467 10.02 -8.21 13.08
C LEU A 467 10.82 -9.03 12.05
N SER A 468 10.31 -9.12 10.82
CA SER A 468 11.13 -9.49 9.65
C SER A 468 12.04 -8.32 9.28
N PHE A 469 13.08 -8.58 8.49
CA PHE A 469 13.95 -7.53 7.99
C PHE A 469 13.18 -6.53 7.12
N GLY A 470 12.23 -6.99 6.29
CA GLY A 470 11.35 -6.10 5.52
C GLY A 470 10.56 -5.12 6.41
N ALA A 471 10.02 -5.59 7.54
CA ALA A 471 9.32 -4.72 8.49
C ALA A 471 10.26 -3.72 9.21
N ILE A 472 11.52 -4.09 9.43
CA ILE A 472 12.55 -3.16 9.94
C ILE A 472 12.87 -2.11 8.87
N MET A 473 13.03 -2.51 7.61
CA MET A 473 13.28 -1.58 6.50
C MET A 473 12.12 -0.59 6.32
N GLU A 474 10.88 -1.07 6.35
CA GLU A 474 9.68 -0.23 6.34
C GLU A 474 9.72 0.79 7.50
N ALA A 475 10.03 0.33 8.72
CA ALA A 475 10.11 1.21 9.89
C ALA A 475 11.23 2.26 9.78
N LEU A 476 12.39 1.89 9.22
CA LEU A 476 13.48 2.82 8.94
C LEU A 476 13.04 3.89 7.95
N LEU A 477 12.40 3.50 6.85
CA LEU A 477 11.88 4.43 5.85
C LEU A 477 10.86 5.39 6.49
N GLN A 478 9.87 4.88 7.23
CA GLN A 478 8.86 5.69 7.93
C GLN A 478 9.46 6.69 8.93
N SER A 479 10.65 6.41 9.47
CA SER A 479 11.32 7.32 10.41
C SER A 479 12.02 8.50 9.74
N LEU A 480 12.28 8.41 8.43
CA LEU A 480 12.95 9.47 7.69
C LEU A 480 11.99 10.64 7.49
N LYS A 481 12.42 11.82 7.92
CA LYS A 481 11.73 13.07 7.63
C LYS A 481 12.25 13.60 6.31
N ASN A 482 11.45 13.52 5.25
CA ASN A 482 11.80 14.20 4.02
C ASN A 482 11.39 15.68 4.09
N GLU A 483 12.25 16.56 3.60
CA GLU A 483 11.92 17.96 3.45
C GLU A 483 10.94 18.11 2.29
N ARG A 484 9.85 18.83 2.53
CA ARG A 484 8.84 19.11 1.50
C ARG A 484 9.46 19.92 0.36
N ARG A 485 8.93 19.78 -0.86
CA ARG A 485 9.30 20.54 -2.09
C ARG A 485 10.54 20.06 -2.86
N ARG A 486 10.98 18.82 -2.66
CA ARG A 486 11.99 18.18 -3.53
C ARG A 486 11.32 17.54 -4.75
N THR A 487 12.03 17.49 -5.87
CA THR A 487 11.61 16.62 -6.98
C THR A 487 11.70 15.14 -6.57
N PRO A 488 10.95 14.22 -7.20
CA PRO A 488 11.04 12.80 -6.87
C PRO A 488 12.46 12.22 -6.87
N LYS A 489 13.29 12.64 -7.84
CA LYS A 489 14.71 12.27 -7.92
C LYS A 489 15.50 12.74 -6.69
N GLN A 490 15.39 14.03 -6.34
CA GLN A 490 16.08 14.62 -5.19
C GLN A 490 15.63 14.02 -3.85
N SER A 491 14.34 13.71 -3.72
CA SER A 491 13.79 13.04 -2.53
C SER A 491 14.41 11.67 -2.32
N ILE A 492 14.43 10.84 -3.37
CA ILE A 492 15.04 9.49 -3.30
C ILE A 492 16.54 9.58 -2.99
N GLU A 493 17.26 10.51 -3.60
CA GLU A 493 18.69 10.68 -3.29
C GLU A 493 18.92 11.06 -1.82
N ALA A 494 18.09 11.93 -1.24
CA ALA A 494 18.23 12.34 0.15
C ALA A 494 17.87 11.22 1.14
N ILE A 495 16.83 10.44 0.84
CA ILE A 495 16.50 9.20 1.57
C ILE A 495 17.70 8.25 1.49
N GLY A 496 18.25 8.06 0.29
CA GLY A 496 19.40 7.20 0.05
C GLY A 496 20.65 7.62 0.84
N ARG A 497 20.94 8.93 0.93
CA ARG A 497 22.03 9.46 1.76
C ARG A 497 21.83 9.13 3.24
N SER A 498 20.61 9.28 3.74
CA SER A 498 20.29 8.98 5.15
C SER A 498 20.53 7.50 5.46
N LEU A 499 20.07 6.59 4.59
CA LEU A 499 20.32 5.15 4.74
C LEU A 499 21.80 4.80 4.60
N LEU A 500 22.51 5.46 3.68
CA LEU A 500 23.94 5.27 3.47
C LEU A 500 24.75 5.68 4.71
N ASP A 501 24.40 6.81 5.32
CA ASP A 501 25.05 7.32 6.54
C ASP A 501 24.83 6.35 7.71
N TRP A 502 23.59 5.87 7.91
CA TRP A 502 23.29 4.84 8.91
C TRP A 502 24.04 3.53 8.65
N GLY A 503 24.07 3.09 7.39
CA GLY A 503 24.76 1.86 6.99
C GLY A 503 26.28 1.94 7.08
N LYS A 504 26.87 3.15 7.16
CA LYS A 504 28.31 3.39 7.33
C LYS A 504 28.73 3.64 8.79
N ALA A 505 27.78 3.95 9.67
CA ALA A 505 28.06 4.19 11.08
C ALA A 505 28.74 2.96 11.74
N PRO A 506 29.51 3.13 12.81
CA PRO A 506 29.94 2.01 13.65
C PRO A 506 28.74 1.14 14.06
N LEU A 507 28.92 -0.19 14.08
CA LEU A 507 27.81 -1.13 14.30
C LEU A 507 27.01 -0.81 15.58
N ALA A 508 27.68 -0.40 16.66
CA ALA A 508 27.01 -0.02 17.90
C ALA A 508 26.10 1.20 17.75
N GLU A 509 26.52 2.22 16.99
CA GLU A 509 25.72 3.43 16.73
C GLU A 509 24.53 3.11 15.82
N PHE A 510 24.73 2.26 14.80
CA PHE A 510 23.64 1.79 13.95
C PHE A 510 22.57 1.03 14.76
N GLU A 511 23.00 0.18 15.70
CA GLU A 511 22.10 -0.57 16.56
C GLU A 511 21.37 0.31 17.59
N GLU A 512 22.04 1.33 18.11
CA GLU A 512 21.41 2.32 18.98
C GLU A 512 20.34 3.12 18.22
N MET A 513 20.65 3.59 17.01
CA MET A 513 19.69 4.26 16.13
C MET A 513 18.48 3.36 15.85
N LEU A 514 18.70 2.09 15.46
CA LEU A 514 17.63 1.12 15.25
C LEU A 514 16.78 0.92 16.50
N THR A 515 17.41 0.81 17.66
CA THR A 515 16.72 0.66 18.94
C THR A 515 15.74 1.81 19.15
N LEU A 516 16.19 3.06 18.98
CA LEU A 516 15.33 4.23 19.17
C LEU A 516 14.14 4.26 18.21
N GLN A 517 14.35 3.93 16.93
CA GLN A 517 13.26 3.90 15.95
C GLN A 517 12.25 2.78 16.23
N LEU A 518 12.73 1.58 16.56
CA LEU A 518 11.87 0.43 16.79
C LEU A 518 11.14 0.51 18.15
N LEU A 519 11.73 1.12 19.18
CA LEU A 519 11.06 1.33 20.47
C LEU A 519 9.82 2.24 20.33
N ASN A 520 9.91 3.30 19.52
CA ASN A 520 8.75 4.16 19.24
C ASN A 520 7.62 3.35 18.58
N ARG A 521 7.96 2.49 17.60
CA ARG A 521 6.98 1.61 16.94
C ARG A 521 6.33 0.63 17.92
N VAL A 522 7.11 0.01 18.81
CA VAL A 522 6.59 -0.89 19.86
C VAL A 522 5.61 -0.16 20.77
N SER A 523 5.97 1.06 21.21
CA SER A 523 5.10 1.86 22.07
C SER A 523 3.75 2.15 21.41
N ILE A 524 3.76 2.54 20.13
CA ILE A 524 2.55 2.79 19.34
C ILE A 524 1.71 1.50 19.21
N GLN A 525 2.35 0.37 18.92
CA GLN A 525 1.67 -0.91 18.76
C GLN A 525 1.03 -1.40 20.08
N LEU A 526 1.74 -1.32 21.20
CA LEU A 526 1.21 -1.67 22.51
C LEU A 526 0.03 -0.79 22.89
N LEU A 527 0.14 0.52 22.70
CA LEU A 527 -0.95 1.46 22.97
C LEU A 527 -2.19 1.16 22.10
N ARG A 528 -1.98 0.79 20.83
CA ARG A 528 -3.08 0.38 19.94
C ARG A 528 -3.78 -0.87 20.46
N LEU A 529 -3.02 -1.92 20.81
CA LEU A 529 -3.58 -3.16 21.34
C LEU A 529 -4.32 -2.96 22.68
N GLU A 530 -3.77 -2.13 23.59
CA GLU A 530 -4.43 -1.75 24.84
C GLU A 530 -5.74 -0.98 24.60
N THR A 531 -5.71 -0.08 23.63
CA THR A 531 -6.89 0.70 23.23
C THR A 531 -7.98 -0.21 22.68
N GLU A 532 -7.64 -1.17 21.82
CA GLU A 532 -8.59 -2.16 21.31
C GLU A 532 -9.23 -2.97 22.44
N LEU A 533 -8.45 -3.49 23.38
CA LEU A 533 -8.97 -4.23 24.54
C LEU A 533 -9.95 -3.38 25.36
N LYS A 534 -9.60 -2.12 25.60
CA LYS A 534 -10.42 -1.19 26.38
C LYS A 534 -11.72 -0.84 25.65
N GLN A 535 -11.65 -0.49 24.37
CA GLN A 535 -12.81 -0.10 23.57
C GLN A 535 -13.81 -1.23 23.38
N ASN A 536 -13.32 -2.48 23.28
CA ASN A 536 -14.16 -3.66 23.08
C ASN A 536 -14.46 -4.40 24.40
N ASN A 537 -14.20 -3.80 25.57
CA ASN A 537 -14.44 -4.40 26.88
C ASN A 537 -13.91 -5.84 27.00
N LYS A 538 -12.72 -6.12 26.45
CA LYS A 538 -12.11 -7.45 26.40
C LYS A 538 -13.03 -8.58 25.89
N THR A 539 -13.96 -8.27 24.99
CA THR A 539 -14.96 -9.23 24.51
C THR A 539 -14.80 -9.43 23.00
N PRO A 540 -14.77 -10.68 22.50
CA PRO A 540 -14.90 -11.94 23.24
C PRO A 540 -13.58 -12.38 23.91
N ALA A 541 -13.69 -13.25 24.92
CA ALA A 541 -12.56 -13.66 25.76
C ALA A 541 -11.42 -14.33 24.97
N TYR A 542 -11.74 -15.13 23.95
CA TYR A 542 -10.74 -15.81 23.12
C TYR A 542 -9.85 -14.84 22.34
N TRP A 543 -10.41 -13.73 21.85
CA TRP A 543 -9.67 -12.68 21.15
C TRP A 543 -8.85 -11.83 22.12
N ALA A 544 -9.43 -11.49 23.27
CA ALA A 544 -8.72 -10.74 24.30
C ALA A 544 -7.49 -11.51 24.80
N ALA A 545 -7.61 -12.84 24.97
CA ALA A 545 -6.51 -13.71 25.34
C ALA A 545 -5.36 -13.70 24.31
N ASP A 546 -5.68 -13.73 23.01
CA ASP A 546 -4.66 -13.66 21.96
C ASP A 546 -3.96 -12.29 21.92
N ILE A 547 -4.69 -11.19 22.12
CA ILE A 547 -4.07 -9.86 22.24
C ILE A 547 -3.16 -9.79 23.45
N GLU A 548 -3.63 -10.22 24.63
CA GLU A 548 -2.83 -10.20 25.85
C GLU A 548 -1.57 -11.08 25.71
N MET A 549 -1.68 -12.25 25.07
CA MET A 549 -0.54 -13.10 24.70
C MET A 549 0.46 -12.33 23.82
N CYS A 550 -0.01 -11.68 22.76
CA CYS A 550 0.85 -10.92 21.85
C CYS A 550 1.53 -9.74 22.55
N MET A 551 0.79 -8.98 23.37
CA MET A 551 1.33 -7.88 24.15
C MET A 551 2.40 -8.35 25.14
N ASN A 552 2.16 -9.46 25.84
CA ASN A 552 3.13 -10.04 26.78
C ASN A 552 4.39 -10.52 26.05
N ALA A 553 4.25 -11.20 24.91
CA ALA A 553 5.38 -11.62 24.10
C ALA A 553 6.20 -10.41 23.58
N LEU A 554 5.53 -9.35 23.15
CA LEU A 554 6.18 -8.12 22.69
C LEU A 554 6.96 -7.43 23.81
N ARG A 555 6.36 -7.26 24.99
CA ARG A 555 7.03 -6.68 26.19
C ARG A 555 8.25 -7.49 26.63
N GLN A 556 8.20 -8.82 26.54
CA GLN A 556 9.33 -9.68 26.88
C GLN A 556 10.44 -9.64 25.83
N THR A 557 10.10 -9.40 24.56
CA THR A 557 11.08 -9.47 23.47
C THR A 557 11.76 -8.13 23.22
N VAL A 558 11.05 -7.01 23.38
CA VAL A 558 11.59 -5.66 23.10
C VAL A 558 12.82 -5.30 23.94
N VAL A 559 12.95 -5.88 25.14
CA VAL A 559 14.11 -5.67 26.02
C VAL A 559 15.34 -6.50 25.63
N LYS A 560 15.23 -7.39 24.63
CA LYS A 560 16.31 -8.26 24.16
C LYS A 560 17.01 -7.64 22.96
N LYS A 561 18.33 -7.84 22.87
CA LYS A 561 19.14 -7.41 21.71
C LYS A 561 18.70 -8.02 20.37
N THR A 562 18.01 -9.17 20.38
CA THR A 562 17.51 -9.82 19.17
C THR A 562 16.29 -9.13 18.56
N TYR A 563 15.66 -8.18 19.27
CA TYR A 563 14.47 -7.48 18.75
C TYR A 563 14.79 -6.56 17.56
N ILE A 564 15.98 -5.94 17.57
CA ILE A 564 16.42 -5.00 16.54
C ILE A 564 16.99 -5.70 15.29
N VAL A 565 17.03 -7.03 15.28
CA VAL A 565 17.55 -7.84 14.17
C VAL A 565 16.39 -8.55 13.50
N GLY A 566 16.32 -8.44 12.17
CA GLY A 566 15.32 -9.12 11.36
C GLY A 566 15.35 -10.62 11.63
N ARG A 567 14.21 -11.18 12.02
CA ARG A 567 14.12 -12.60 12.43
C ARG A 567 14.55 -13.53 11.31
N ASP A 568 14.11 -13.25 10.09
CA ASP A 568 14.48 -13.96 8.87
C ASP A 568 16.00 -13.94 8.58
N LEU A 569 16.67 -12.81 8.84
CA LEU A 569 18.13 -12.74 8.78
C LEU A 569 18.79 -13.58 9.88
N GLU A 570 18.30 -13.50 11.12
CA GLU A 570 18.82 -14.29 12.25
C GLU A 570 18.63 -15.79 12.02
N ASP A 571 17.45 -16.21 11.55
CA ASP A 571 17.11 -17.60 11.26
C ASP A 571 18.06 -18.19 10.20
N TYR A 572 18.50 -17.36 9.23
CA TYR A 572 19.38 -17.80 8.14
C TYR A 572 20.88 -17.73 8.47
N TYR A 573 21.34 -16.64 9.10
CA TYR A 573 22.76 -16.35 9.31
C TYR A 573 23.26 -16.58 10.74
N GLY A 574 22.35 -16.73 11.70
CA GLY A 574 22.65 -16.57 13.12
C GLY A 574 22.85 -15.10 13.52
N LEU A 575 22.74 -14.82 14.81
CA LEU A 575 22.64 -13.45 15.35
C LEU A 575 23.80 -12.53 14.94
N ASP A 576 25.05 -12.94 15.16
CA ASP A 576 26.20 -12.05 14.95
C ASP A 576 26.42 -11.68 13.47
N THR A 577 26.18 -12.63 12.57
CA THR A 577 26.27 -12.38 11.13
C THR A 577 25.05 -11.58 10.66
N ALA A 578 23.84 -11.89 11.15
CA ALA A 578 22.61 -11.17 10.80
C ALA A 578 22.70 -9.67 11.11
N ARG A 579 23.28 -9.29 12.27
CA ARG A 579 23.49 -7.88 12.66
C ARG A 579 24.31 -7.11 11.61
N LYS A 580 25.45 -7.68 11.19
CA LYS A 580 26.34 -7.07 10.19
C LYS A 580 25.72 -7.07 8.79
N THR A 581 25.04 -8.16 8.43
CA THR A 581 24.32 -8.26 7.14
C THR A 581 23.21 -7.23 7.05
N GLN A 582 22.42 -7.04 8.12
CA GLN A 582 21.37 -6.02 8.18
C GLN A 582 21.93 -4.61 7.90
N GLN A 583 23.02 -4.24 8.56
CA GLN A 583 23.70 -2.96 8.33
C GLN A 583 24.20 -2.84 6.88
N LYS A 584 24.85 -3.90 6.35
CA LYS A 584 25.31 -3.95 4.95
C LYS A 584 24.16 -3.71 3.97
N LEU A 585 23.00 -4.33 4.21
CA LEU A 585 21.84 -4.21 3.33
C LEU A 585 21.22 -2.80 3.37
N VAL A 586 21.15 -2.18 4.54
CA VAL A 586 20.73 -0.76 4.67
C VAL A 586 21.69 0.15 3.88
N ARG A 587 23.00 -0.05 4.02
CA ARG A 587 24.02 0.71 3.28
C ARG A 587 23.84 0.60 1.77
N ARG A 588 23.75 -0.63 1.26
CA ARG A 588 23.63 -0.90 -0.18
C ARG A 588 22.33 -0.38 -0.76
N PHE A 589 21.26 -0.36 0.02
CA PHE A 589 20.03 0.29 -0.40
C PHE A 589 20.18 1.80 -0.50
N GLY A 590 20.87 2.42 0.45
CA GLY A 590 21.23 3.84 0.35
C GLY A 590 21.99 4.17 -0.94
N GLU A 591 22.99 3.35 -1.29
CA GLU A 591 23.77 3.47 -2.53
C GLU A 591 22.90 3.31 -3.79
N LEU A 592 21.99 2.34 -3.79
CA LEU A 592 21.02 2.13 -4.87
C LEU A 592 20.10 3.33 -5.04
N LEU A 593 19.50 3.83 -3.96
CA LEU A 593 18.59 4.98 -4.01
C LEU A 593 19.29 6.22 -4.58
N ILE A 594 20.52 6.52 -4.13
CA ILE A 594 21.32 7.63 -4.68
C ILE A 594 21.54 7.48 -6.19
N SER A 595 21.74 6.25 -6.67
CA SER A 595 22.09 5.97 -8.06
C SER A 595 20.88 5.71 -8.97
N TRP A 596 19.68 5.59 -8.39
CA TRP A 596 18.50 5.08 -9.09
C TRP A 596 18.07 5.95 -10.27
N SER A 597 18.19 7.28 -10.16
CA SER A 597 17.86 8.17 -11.29
C SER A 597 18.72 7.85 -12.51
N ALA A 598 20.03 7.68 -12.33
CA ALA A 598 20.94 7.38 -13.43
C ALA A 598 20.67 5.98 -14.03
N ILE A 599 20.35 5.01 -13.18
CA ILE A 599 19.94 3.65 -13.60
C ILE A 599 18.68 3.70 -14.46
N ARG A 600 17.64 4.43 -14.01
CA ARG A 600 16.38 4.56 -14.76
C ARG A 600 16.57 5.33 -16.06
N ASP A 601 17.34 6.42 -16.04
CA ASP A 601 17.61 7.23 -17.24
C ASP A 601 18.38 6.40 -18.30
N ALA A 602 19.30 5.52 -17.89
CA ALA A 602 19.97 4.56 -18.77
C ALA A 602 19.00 3.51 -19.34
N ALA A 603 18.07 2.99 -18.54
CA ALA A 603 17.03 2.07 -19.04
C ALA A 603 16.13 2.73 -20.10
N ILE A 604 15.79 4.01 -19.94
CA ILE A 604 15.06 4.78 -20.96
C ILE A 604 15.86 4.87 -22.26
N ALA A 605 17.16 5.18 -22.17
CA ALA A 605 18.03 5.27 -23.34
C ALA A 605 18.14 3.93 -24.08
N LEU A 606 18.30 2.82 -23.34
CA LEU A 606 18.32 1.47 -23.91
C LEU A 606 17.03 1.15 -24.66
N ARG A 607 15.89 1.47 -24.05
CA ARG A 607 14.59 1.20 -24.66
C ARG A 607 14.37 1.99 -25.95
N LYS A 608 14.73 3.27 -25.97
CA LYS A 608 14.67 4.10 -27.20
C LYS A 608 15.53 3.50 -28.32
N ASN A 609 16.76 3.10 -28.00
CA ASN A 609 17.67 2.48 -28.97
C ASN A 609 17.15 1.14 -29.50
N MET A 610 16.41 0.37 -28.70
CA MET A 610 15.78 -0.88 -29.16
C MET A 610 14.61 -0.59 -30.12
N GLN A 611 13.76 0.39 -29.78
CA GLN A 611 12.64 0.80 -30.64
C GLN A 611 13.11 1.36 -31.99
N GLU A 612 14.19 2.15 -32.00
CA GLU A 612 14.78 2.69 -33.23
C GLU A 612 15.45 1.63 -34.12
N ARG A 613 15.76 0.44 -33.59
CA ARG A 613 16.32 -0.69 -34.37
C ARG A 613 15.26 -1.63 -34.92
N GLU A 614 14.04 -1.58 -34.39
CA GLU A 614 12.90 -2.39 -34.86
C GLU A 614 12.08 -1.69 -35.96
N VAL A 615 12.28 -0.38 -36.15
CA VAL A 615 11.75 0.45 -37.26
C VAL A 615 12.75 0.51 -38.40
#